data_AF-A0A0Q4G950-F1
#
_entry.id   AF-A0A0Q4G950-F1
#
_cell.length_a   1.000
_cell.length_b   1.000
_cell.length_c   1.000
_cell.angle_alpha   90.00
_cell.angle_beta   90.00
_cell.angle_gamma   90.00
#
_symmetry.space_group_name_H-M   'P 1'
#
loop_
_entity.id
_entity.type
_entity.pdbx_description
1 polymer ?
#
loop_
_entity_poly.entity_id
_entity_poly.type
_entity_poly.pdbx_seq_one_letter_code
_entity_poly.pdbx_strand_id
1 'polypeptide(L)'
;MCGVVIIIIIALRKLKLITLNIHDAMVKMTIVFVLLVSVLIGSCKKDKVENNFKCKVNGVIWRPGNSDLKYGKEAEAHLIDGGKTFFVSAYQQGSRQTISFAIFLEGKVVSGNYNLNGVKNIADYQDNNENLKFTAQSGYTGTLQILTLDEQAKIVTGRFSFKALENNTKAVVDISDGEFDLVYKTY
;
A
#
# COMPACT_ATOMS: atom_id res chain seq x y z
N MET A 1 31.71 -26.10 77.23
CA MET A 1 30.46 -25.97 76.42
C MET A 1 30.33 -24.65 75.64
N CYS A 2 31.21 -23.65 75.79
CA CYS A 2 31.06 -22.33 75.13
C CYS A 2 31.50 -22.29 73.64
N GLY A 3 32.46 -23.13 73.22
CA GLY A 3 33.02 -23.07 71.86
C GLY A 3 32.10 -23.57 70.72
N VAL A 4 31.21 -24.52 71.00
CA VAL A 4 30.32 -25.11 69.98
C VAL A 4 29.24 -24.12 69.52
N VAL A 5 28.77 -23.26 70.43
CA VAL A 5 27.73 -22.27 70.14
C VAL A 5 28.23 -21.18 69.18
N ILE A 6 29.49 -20.77 69.31
CA ILE A 6 30.09 -19.71 68.46
C ILE A 6 30.24 -20.19 67.01
N ILE A 7 30.65 -21.45 66.80
CA ILE A 7 30.83 -22.03 65.46
C ILE A 7 29.48 -22.14 64.74
N ILE A 8 28.42 -22.54 65.44
CA ILE A 8 27.06 -22.64 64.88
C ILE A 8 26.53 -21.25 64.47
N ILE A 9 26.75 -20.22 65.29
CA ILE A 9 26.31 -18.85 64.97
C ILE A 9 27.03 -18.29 63.74
N ILE A 10 28.34 -18.54 63.60
CA ILE A 10 29.13 -18.10 62.43
C ILE A 10 28.68 -18.85 61.17
N ALA A 11 28.43 -20.16 61.25
CA ALA A 11 27.94 -20.96 60.14
C ALA A 11 26.54 -20.50 59.67
N LEU A 12 25.61 -20.25 60.61
CA LEU A 12 24.27 -19.74 60.31
C LEU A 12 24.30 -18.34 59.69
N ARG A 13 25.19 -17.45 60.15
CA ARG A 13 25.37 -16.12 59.54
C ARG A 13 25.91 -16.21 58.11
N LYS A 14 26.88 -17.08 57.84
CA LYS A 14 27.39 -17.32 56.47
C LYS A 14 26.32 -17.91 55.54
N LEU A 15 25.53 -18.88 56.03
CA LEU A 15 24.45 -19.49 55.24
C LEU A 15 23.33 -18.48 54.90
N LYS A 16 23.02 -17.56 55.83
CA LYS A 16 22.04 -16.48 55.62
C LYS A 16 22.55 -15.41 54.64
N LEU A 17 23.86 -15.15 54.61
CA LEU A 17 24.47 -14.21 53.65
C LEU A 17 24.45 -14.76 52.22
N ILE A 18 24.71 -16.06 52.07
CA ILE A 18 24.72 -16.74 50.76
C ILE A 18 23.31 -16.79 50.16
N THR A 19 22.29 -17.09 50.98
CA THR A 19 20.89 -17.13 50.53
C THR A 19 20.35 -15.75 50.13
N LEU A 20 20.78 -14.67 50.79
CA LEU A 20 20.41 -13.31 50.42
C LEU A 20 20.97 -12.87 49.05
N ASN A 21 22.22 -13.23 48.75
CA ASN A 21 22.82 -12.92 47.44
C ASN A 21 22.17 -13.69 46.28
N ILE A 22 21.71 -14.92 46.51
CA ILE A 22 21.05 -15.72 45.48
C ILE A 22 19.65 -15.18 45.18
N HIS A 23 18.91 -14.75 46.21
CA HIS A 23 17.58 -14.17 46.02
C HIS A 23 17.64 -12.84 45.24
N ASP A 24 18.61 -11.98 45.54
CA ASP A 24 18.78 -10.72 44.82
C ASP A 24 19.24 -10.94 43.36
N ALA A 25 20.09 -11.95 43.11
CA ALA A 25 20.47 -12.35 41.76
C ALA A 25 19.30 -12.92 40.94
N MET A 26 18.45 -13.77 41.55
CA MET A 26 17.25 -14.32 40.90
C MET A 26 16.23 -13.23 40.55
N VAL A 27 16.00 -12.27 41.45
CA VAL A 27 15.08 -11.15 41.20
C VAL A 27 15.59 -10.29 40.04
N LYS A 28 16.89 -9.96 40.02
CA LYS A 28 17.51 -9.18 38.93
C LYS A 28 17.44 -9.90 37.59
N MET A 29 17.68 -11.21 37.55
CA MET A 29 17.60 -12.01 36.33
C MET A 29 16.17 -12.08 35.78
N THR A 30 15.18 -12.19 36.67
CA THR A 30 13.76 -12.22 36.31
C THR A 30 13.31 -10.88 35.71
N ILE A 31 13.74 -9.76 36.29
CA ILE A 31 13.42 -8.40 35.78
C ILE A 31 14.01 -8.19 34.37
N VAL A 32 15.26 -8.62 34.13
CA VAL A 32 15.90 -8.52 32.81
C VAL A 32 15.16 -9.35 31.77
N PHE A 33 14.72 -10.57 32.14
CA PHE A 33 13.97 -11.44 31.24
C PHE A 33 12.59 -10.86 30.86
N VAL A 34 11.88 -10.27 31.82
CA VAL A 34 10.59 -9.59 31.57
C VAL A 34 10.76 -8.36 30.67
N LEU A 35 11.86 -7.60 30.84
CA LEU A 35 12.21 -6.48 29.96
C LEU A 35 12.58 -6.94 28.54
N LEU A 36 13.23 -8.09 28.37
CA LEU A 36 13.61 -8.59 27.05
C LEU A 36 12.39 -9.11 26.27
N VAL A 37 11.46 -9.80 26.95
CA VAL A 37 10.24 -10.32 26.34
C VAL A 37 9.28 -9.21 25.92
N SER A 38 9.25 -8.09 26.65
CA SER A 38 8.39 -6.94 26.31
C SER A 38 8.86 -6.15 25.08
N VAL A 39 10.15 -6.18 24.74
CA VAL A 39 10.68 -5.53 23.52
C VAL A 39 10.30 -6.29 22.23
N LEU A 40 10.06 -7.60 22.31
CA LEU A 40 9.76 -8.44 21.14
C LEU A 40 8.30 -8.35 20.67
N ILE A 41 7.38 -7.80 21.47
CA ILE A 41 5.94 -7.75 21.16
C ILE A 41 5.56 -6.49 20.33
N GLY A 42 6.49 -5.56 20.13
CA GLY A 42 6.20 -4.24 19.53
C GLY A 42 6.36 -4.11 18.01
N SER A 43 6.86 -5.13 17.30
CA SER A 43 7.26 -4.98 15.89
C SER A 43 6.40 -5.76 14.89
N CYS A 44 5.08 -5.72 15.06
CA CYS A 44 4.13 -6.01 13.98
C CYS A 44 3.46 -4.69 13.55
N LYS A 45 4.23 -3.78 12.93
CA LYS A 45 3.61 -2.77 12.07
C LYS A 45 3.10 -3.51 10.85
N LYS A 46 1.78 -3.71 10.81
CA LYS A 46 1.11 -4.18 9.61
C LYS A 46 1.31 -3.08 8.58
N ASP A 47 2.24 -3.29 7.64
CA ASP A 47 2.47 -2.38 6.52
C ASP A 47 1.16 -2.32 5.71
N LYS A 48 0.31 -1.36 6.07
CA LYS A 48 -0.80 -0.95 5.24
C LYS A 48 -0.14 -0.26 4.06
N VAL A 49 0.05 -1.01 2.99
CA VAL A 49 0.20 -0.42 1.66
C VAL A 49 -1.11 0.32 1.40
N GLU A 50 -1.13 1.62 1.69
CA GLU A 50 -2.23 2.49 1.33
C GLU A 50 -2.27 2.56 -0.20
N ASN A 51 -3.37 2.10 -0.80
CA ASN A 51 -3.62 2.26 -2.22
C ASN A 51 -3.84 3.75 -2.49
N ASN A 52 -2.79 4.44 -2.92
CA ASN A 52 -2.78 5.89 -3.04
C ASN A 52 -3.21 6.34 -4.44
N PHE A 53 -4.38 5.89 -4.90
CA PHE A 53 -4.97 6.38 -6.15
C PHE A 53 -5.99 7.49 -5.86
N LYS A 54 -5.84 8.65 -6.50
CA LYS A 54 -6.82 9.74 -6.39
C LYS A 54 -6.79 10.62 -7.65
N CYS A 55 -7.89 11.29 -7.94
CA CYS A 55 -7.98 12.29 -9.00
C CYS A 55 -9.16 13.23 -8.74
N LYS A 56 -9.48 14.06 -9.72
CA LYS A 56 -10.74 14.79 -9.81
C LYS A 56 -11.51 14.33 -11.04
N VAL A 57 -12.81 14.11 -10.88
CA VAL A 57 -13.78 13.90 -11.96
C VAL A 57 -14.61 15.18 -12.06
N ASN A 58 -14.50 15.90 -13.18
CA ASN A 58 -15.14 17.21 -13.39
C ASN A 58 -14.89 18.18 -12.22
N GLY A 59 -13.65 18.21 -11.72
CA GLY A 59 -13.24 19.06 -10.59
C GLY A 59 -13.59 18.52 -9.19
N VAL A 60 -14.42 17.48 -9.08
CA VAL A 60 -14.79 16.86 -7.79
C VAL A 60 -13.81 15.76 -7.43
N ILE A 61 -13.32 15.74 -6.20
CA ILE A 61 -12.37 14.73 -5.75
C ILE A 61 -12.98 13.34 -5.84
N TRP A 62 -12.26 12.44 -6.49
CA TRP A 62 -12.62 11.04 -6.67
C TRP A 62 -11.52 10.14 -6.11
N ARG A 63 -11.95 9.10 -5.38
CA ARG A 63 -11.08 8.06 -4.86
C ARG A 63 -11.78 6.72 -5.00
N PRO A 64 -11.03 5.65 -5.30
CA PRO A 64 -11.61 4.33 -5.22
C PRO A 64 -11.95 4.03 -3.76
N GLY A 65 -12.88 3.13 -3.56
CA GLY A 65 -13.42 2.88 -2.23
C GLY A 65 -14.34 1.69 -2.23
N ASN A 66 -14.08 0.74 -1.35
CA ASN A 66 -14.92 -0.43 -1.13
C ASN A 66 -15.54 -0.35 0.27
N SER A 67 -16.85 -0.49 0.38
CA SER A 67 -17.51 -0.58 1.70
C SER A 67 -17.23 -1.92 2.38
N ASP A 68 -16.82 -2.94 1.62
CA ASP A 68 -16.46 -4.25 2.14
C ASP A 68 -14.98 -4.56 1.91
N LEU A 69 -14.21 -4.53 3.01
CA LEU A 69 -12.78 -4.87 3.04
C LEU A 69 -12.48 -6.29 2.53
N LYS A 70 -13.47 -7.19 2.42
CA LYS A 70 -13.26 -8.56 1.92
C LYS A 70 -13.10 -8.67 0.40
N TYR A 71 -13.64 -7.75 -0.40
CA TYR A 71 -13.89 -8.02 -1.83
C TYR A 71 -12.95 -7.34 -2.83
N GLY A 72 -11.80 -6.83 -2.39
CA GLY A 72 -10.70 -6.56 -3.30
C GLY A 72 -10.08 -5.18 -3.20
N LYS A 73 -8.94 -5.05 -3.89
CA LYS A 73 -8.13 -3.83 -3.92
C LYS A 73 -8.86 -2.74 -4.70
N GLU A 74 -8.98 -1.58 -4.08
CA GLU A 74 -9.68 -0.40 -4.59
C GLU A 74 -9.07 0.14 -5.90
N ALA A 75 -7.75 0.03 -6.03
CA ALA A 75 -7.01 0.25 -7.26
C ALA A 75 -5.98 -0.87 -7.45
N GLU A 76 -5.70 -1.18 -8.72
CA GLU A 76 -4.76 -2.20 -9.13
C GLU A 76 -3.94 -1.75 -10.32
N ALA A 77 -2.69 -2.21 -10.36
CA ALA A 77 -1.75 -1.97 -11.44
C ALA A 77 -1.16 -3.30 -11.92
N HIS A 78 -0.93 -3.42 -13.22
CA HIS A 78 -0.49 -4.65 -13.86
C HIS A 78 0.56 -4.34 -14.92
N LEU A 79 1.65 -5.11 -14.93
CA LEU A 79 2.58 -5.24 -16.05
C LEU A 79 2.33 -6.59 -16.74
N ILE A 80 2.01 -6.57 -18.01
CA ILE A 80 1.59 -7.75 -18.78
C ILE A 80 2.52 -7.90 -19.98
N ASP A 81 2.64 -9.14 -20.50
CA ASP A 81 3.37 -9.46 -21.73
C ASP A 81 4.86 -9.09 -21.64
N GLY A 82 5.52 -9.61 -20.60
CA GLY A 82 6.92 -9.31 -20.34
C GLY A 82 7.19 -7.83 -20.02
N GLY A 83 6.16 -7.10 -19.59
CA GLY A 83 6.21 -5.68 -19.25
C GLY A 83 5.99 -4.73 -20.42
N LYS A 84 5.45 -5.20 -21.56
CA LYS A 84 5.11 -4.35 -22.72
C LYS A 84 3.79 -3.61 -22.58
N THR A 85 2.91 -4.10 -21.70
CA THR A 85 1.64 -3.47 -21.38
C THR A 85 1.62 -3.07 -19.92
N PHE A 86 1.25 -1.81 -19.65
CA PHE A 86 0.96 -1.34 -18.30
C PHE A 86 -0.50 -0.93 -18.21
N PHE A 87 -1.21 -1.46 -17.23
CA PHE A 87 -2.64 -1.24 -17.03
C PHE A 87 -2.92 -0.86 -15.58
N VAL A 88 -3.76 0.15 -15.38
CA VAL A 88 -4.28 0.56 -14.08
C VAL A 88 -5.80 0.62 -14.13
N SER A 89 -6.44 0.12 -13.07
CA SER A 89 -7.88 0.20 -12.86
C SER A 89 -8.17 0.58 -11.42
N ALA A 90 -9.12 1.47 -11.20
CA ALA A 90 -9.58 1.89 -9.89
C ALA A 90 -11.11 1.92 -9.87
N TYR A 91 -11.72 1.37 -8.83
CA TYR A 91 -13.17 1.22 -8.70
C TYR A 91 -13.70 1.85 -7.40
N GLN A 92 -14.78 2.61 -7.50
CA GLN A 92 -15.51 3.17 -6.37
C GLN A 92 -16.88 2.50 -6.27
N GLN A 93 -17.09 1.68 -5.25
CA GLN A 93 -18.31 0.87 -5.10
C GLN A 93 -19.57 1.72 -4.86
N GLY A 94 -19.47 2.78 -4.06
CA GLY A 94 -20.62 3.62 -3.70
C GLY A 94 -21.27 4.29 -4.92
N SER A 95 -20.45 4.84 -5.81
CA SER A 95 -20.88 5.45 -7.07
C SER A 95 -20.88 4.48 -8.26
N ARG A 96 -20.39 3.25 -8.07
CA ARG A 96 -20.19 2.24 -9.12
C ARG A 96 -19.41 2.76 -10.32
N GLN A 97 -18.45 3.62 -10.05
CA GLN A 97 -17.62 4.27 -11.06
C GLN A 97 -16.26 3.56 -11.19
N THR A 98 -15.73 3.53 -12.41
CA THR A 98 -14.41 2.96 -12.71
C THR A 98 -13.58 3.97 -13.49
N ILE A 99 -12.32 4.15 -13.11
CA ILE A 99 -11.31 4.85 -13.91
C ILE A 99 -10.25 3.83 -14.29
N SER A 100 -9.91 3.74 -15.57
CA SER A 100 -8.85 2.84 -16.04
C SER A 100 -8.06 3.45 -17.18
N PHE A 101 -6.80 3.02 -17.31
CA PHE A 101 -5.95 3.39 -18.44
C PHE A 101 -4.91 2.31 -18.70
N ALA A 102 -4.51 2.19 -19.96
CA ALA A 102 -3.47 1.26 -20.38
C ALA A 102 -2.57 1.86 -21.45
N ILE A 103 -1.29 1.52 -21.39
CA ILE A 103 -0.31 1.81 -22.45
C ILE A 103 0.23 0.51 -23.03
N PHE A 104 0.45 0.50 -24.34
CA PHE A 104 0.93 -0.66 -25.09
C PHE A 104 2.18 -0.26 -25.87
N LEU A 105 3.29 -0.93 -25.58
CA LEU A 105 4.61 -0.62 -26.14
C LEU A 105 5.17 -1.84 -26.88
N GLU A 106 6.09 -1.59 -27.81
CA GLU A 106 6.84 -2.67 -28.47
C GLU A 106 7.95 -3.21 -27.56
N GLY A 107 8.55 -2.30 -26.78
CA GLY A 107 9.52 -2.61 -25.73
C GLY A 107 8.91 -2.61 -24.33
N LYS A 108 9.75 -2.82 -23.32
CA LYS A 108 9.32 -2.76 -21.91
C LYS A 108 8.88 -1.35 -21.54
N VAL A 109 7.86 -1.27 -20.70
CA VAL A 109 7.44 -0.04 -20.01
C VAL A 109 8.57 0.42 -19.10
N VAL A 110 8.85 1.72 -19.16
CA VAL A 110 9.84 2.42 -18.34
C VAL A 110 9.22 3.69 -17.75
N SER A 111 9.88 4.34 -16.80
CA SER A 111 9.49 5.69 -16.37
C SER A 111 9.49 6.66 -17.55
N GLY A 112 8.49 7.54 -17.63
CA GLY A 112 8.34 8.45 -18.76
C GLY A 112 6.93 9.01 -18.93
N ASN A 113 6.75 9.78 -19.99
CA ASN A 113 5.46 10.36 -20.37
C ASN A 113 4.87 9.59 -21.55
N TYR A 114 3.58 9.28 -21.44
CA TYR A 114 2.82 8.53 -22.42
C TYR A 114 1.53 9.29 -22.74
N ASN A 115 1.15 9.32 -24.01
CA ASN A 115 -0.09 9.95 -24.45
C ASN A 115 -1.25 8.93 -24.32
N LEU A 116 -2.37 9.34 -23.73
CA LEU A 116 -3.61 8.59 -23.65
C LEU A 116 -4.55 9.12 -24.74
N ASN A 117 -4.62 8.46 -25.89
CA ASN A 117 -5.24 9.01 -27.10
C ASN A 117 -6.40 8.19 -27.67
N GLY A 118 -6.72 7.04 -27.07
CA GLY A 118 -7.81 6.16 -27.52
C GLY A 118 -7.49 5.31 -28.75
N VAL A 119 -6.31 5.47 -29.35
CA VAL A 119 -5.92 4.71 -30.56
C VAL A 119 -4.98 3.58 -30.16
N LYS A 120 -3.82 3.93 -29.61
CA LYS A 120 -2.85 2.95 -29.13
C LYS A 120 -2.99 2.73 -27.63
N ASN A 121 -3.03 3.83 -26.89
CA ASN A 121 -3.13 3.83 -25.44
C ASN A 121 -4.54 4.27 -25.05
N ILE A 122 -5.13 3.57 -24.10
CA ILE A 122 -6.53 3.71 -23.73
C ILE A 122 -6.66 4.42 -22.38
N ALA A 123 -7.73 5.17 -22.22
CA ALA A 123 -8.16 5.72 -20.95
C ALA A 123 -9.69 5.82 -20.95
N ASP A 124 -10.30 5.21 -19.94
CA ASP A 124 -11.74 5.06 -19.82
C ASP A 124 -12.21 5.54 -18.45
N TYR A 125 -13.37 6.19 -18.44
CA TYR A 125 -14.18 6.41 -17.25
C TYR A 125 -15.56 5.80 -17.47
N GLN A 126 -16.03 5.00 -16.52
CA GLN A 126 -17.33 4.34 -16.59
C GLN A 126 -18.16 4.72 -15.37
N ASP A 127 -19.40 5.13 -15.61
CA ASP A 127 -20.42 5.31 -14.57
C ASP A 127 -21.52 4.27 -14.78
N ASN A 128 -21.49 3.20 -13.97
CA ASN A 128 -22.45 2.12 -14.11
C ASN A 128 -23.83 2.45 -13.54
N ASN A 129 -23.98 3.50 -12.74
CA ASN A 129 -25.29 3.94 -12.26
C ASN A 129 -26.06 4.63 -13.40
N GLU A 130 -25.34 5.42 -14.21
CA GLU A 130 -25.92 6.12 -15.36
C GLU A 130 -25.83 5.31 -16.67
N ASN A 131 -25.17 4.15 -16.64
CA ASN A 131 -24.87 3.32 -17.81
C ASN A 131 -24.10 4.11 -18.90
N LEU A 132 -23.14 4.94 -18.46
CA LEU A 132 -22.30 5.76 -19.34
C LEU A 132 -20.88 5.22 -19.40
N LYS A 133 -20.31 5.22 -20.61
CA LYS A 133 -18.91 4.88 -20.87
C LYS A 133 -18.23 6.00 -21.65
N PHE A 134 -17.30 6.66 -21.00
CA PHE A 134 -16.47 7.71 -21.58
C PHE A 134 -15.13 7.11 -21.95
N THR A 135 -14.70 7.34 -23.19
CA THR A 135 -13.39 6.88 -23.67
C THR A 135 -12.60 8.07 -24.22
N ALA A 136 -11.32 8.15 -23.86
CA ALA A 136 -10.38 9.07 -24.50
C ALA A 136 -10.30 8.71 -25.98
N GLN A 137 -10.35 9.70 -26.87
CA GLN A 137 -10.35 9.53 -28.32
C GLN A 137 -9.81 10.79 -29.01
N SER A 138 -9.83 10.83 -30.35
CA SER A 138 -9.36 12.00 -31.10
C SER A 138 -10.05 13.30 -30.62
N GLY A 139 -9.25 14.30 -30.24
CA GLY A 139 -9.73 15.56 -29.64
C GLY A 139 -10.01 15.52 -28.13
N TYR A 140 -10.05 14.34 -27.52
CA TYR A 140 -10.27 14.10 -26.09
C TYR A 140 -9.17 13.16 -25.58
N THR A 141 -7.99 13.73 -25.35
CA THR A 141 -6.77 12.96 -25.00
C THR A 141 -6.30 13.27 -23.58
N GLY A 142 -5.20 12.66 -23.20
CA GLY A 142 -4.58 12.86 -21.91
C GLY A 142 -3.13 12.43 -21.84
N THR A 143 -2.59 12.44 -20.64
CA THR A 143 -1.20 12.08 -20.34
C THR A 143 -1.16 11.11 -19.18
N LEU A 144 -0.32 10.09 -19.30
CA LEU A 144 0.16 9.26 -18.20
C LEU A 144 1.64 9.54 -18.00
N GLN A 145 2.04 9.93 -16.80
CA GLN A 145 3.43 10.06 -16.40
C GLN A 145 3.76 8.96 -15.39
N ILE A 146 4.60 8.01 -15.78
CA ILE A 146 5.19 7.04 -14.84
C ILE A 146 6.43 7.70 -14.25
N LEU A 147 6.37 8.04 -12.96
CA LEU A 147 7.46 8.68 -12.23
C LEU A 147 8.53 7.65 -11.86
N THR A 148 8.11 6.60 -11.16
CA THR A 148 8.99 5.50 -10.74
C THR A 148 8.35 4.17 -11.07
N LEU A 149 9.15 3.24 -11.58
CA LEU A 149 8.80 1.83 -11.74
C LEU A 149 9.88 0.98 -11.03
N ASP A 150 9.63 0.62 -9.78
CA ASP A 150 10.55 -0.17 -8.97
C ASP A 150 10.26 -1.67 -9.16
N GLU A 151 11.15 -2.35 -9.90
CA GLU A 151 11.02 -3.77 -10.18
C GLU A 151 11.28 -4.69 -8.98
N GLN A 152 11.99 -4.22 -7.95
CA GLN A 152 12.29 -4.99 -6.75
C GLN A 152 11.13 -4.92 -5.76
N ALA A 153 10.66 -3.71 -5.46
CA ALA A 153 9.53 -3.48 -4.57
C ALA A 153 8.18 -3.75 -5.23
N LYS A 154 8.14 -3.86 -6.56
CA LYS A 154 6.91 -3.94 -7.37
C LYS A 154 6.00 -2.74 -7.15
N ILE A 155 6.59 -1.56 -6.98
CA ILE A 155 5.86 -0.31 -6.78
C ILE A 155 5.95 0.54 -8.03
N VAL A 156 4.82 1.11 -8.43
CA VAL A 156 4.75 2.11 -9.50
C VAL A 156 4.10 3.37 -8.97
N THR A 157 4.73 4.51 -9.23
CA THR A 157 4.18 5.83 -8.92
C THR A 157 4.01 6.64 -10.19
N GLY A 158 2.99 7.47 -10.23
CA GLY A 158 2.73 8.27 -11.41
C GLY A 158 1.64 9.31 -11.25
N ARG A 159 1.43 10.04 -12.34
CA ARG A 159 0.39 11.04 -12.50
C ARG A 159 -0.39 10.78 -13.77
N PHE A 160 -1.65 11.15 -13.81
CA PHE A 160 -2.45 11.04 -15.01
C PHE A 160 -3.49 12.17 -15.10
N SER A 161 -3.86 12.49 -16.33
CA SER A 161 -5.02 13.33 -16.63
C SER A 161 -5.51 12.98 -18.03
N PHE A 162 -6.81 13.04 -18.27
CA PHE A 162 -7.38 12.87 -19.60
C PHE A 162 -8.79 13.44 -19.68
N LYS A 163 -9.19 13.83 -20.90
CA LYS A 163 -10.60 14.05 -21.22
C LYS A 163 -11.13 12.83 -21.96
N ALA A 164 -12.40 12.52 -21.74
CA ALA A 164 -13.06 11.42 -22.43
C ALA A 164 -14.48 11.84 -22.85
N LEU A 165 -14.94 11.27 -23.96
CA LEU A 165 -16.23 11.59 -24.58
C LEU A 165 -17.11 10.34 -24.57
N GLU A 166 -18.36 10.47 -24.14
CA GLU A 166 -19.38 9.43 -24.25
C GLU A 166 -20.06 9.54 -25.63
N ASN A 167 -20.17 8.42 -26.34
CA ASN A 167 -20.48 8.45 -27.76
C ASN A 167 -21.95 8.73 -28.10
N ASN A 168 -22.89 8.44 -27.19
CA ASN A 168 -24.32 8.60 -27.45
C ASN A 168 -24.81 10.01 -27.14
N THR A 169 -24.51 10.49 -25.93
CA THR A 169 -24.91 11.77 -25.35
C THR A 169 -23.99 12.93 -25.76
N LYS A 170 -22.78 12.61 -26.24
CA LYS A 170 -21.69 13.56 -26.47
C LYS A 170 -21.24 14.31 -25.20
N ALA A 171 -21.57 13.77 -24.03
CA ALA A 171 -21.08 14.29 -22.76
C ALA A 171 -19.58 14.10 -22.65
N VAL A 172 -18.90 15.09 -22.08
CA VAL A 172 -17.45 15.09 -21.86
C VAL A 172 -17.19 15.00 -20.36
N VAL A 173 -16.24 14.15 -19.99
CA VAL A 173 -15.69 14.09 -18.64
C VAL A 173 -14.25 14.57 -18.64
N ASP A 174 -13.89 15.37 -17.64
CA ASP A 174 -12.53 15.80 -17.34
C ASP A 174 -11.99 15.02 -16.14
N ILE A 175 -10.95 14.24 -16.36
CA ILE A 175 -10.20 13.54 -15.33
C ILE A 175 -8.88 14.27 -15.12
N SER A 176 -8.75 14.96 -14.00
CA SER A 176 -7.63 15.87 -13.72
C SER A 176 -6.99 15.58 -12.36
N ASP A 177 -5.79 16.14 -12.13
CA ASP A 177 -5.02 16.00 -10.89
C ASP A 177 -4.88 14.54 -10.40
N GLY A 178 -4.74 13.61 -11.35
CA GLY A 178 -4.60 12.18 -11.06
C GLY A 178 -3.20 11.85 -10.55
N GLU A 179 -3.13 11.07 -9.49
CA GLU A 179 -1.90 10.48 -8.97
C GLU A 179 -2.16 9.05 -8.49
N PHE A 180 -1.12 8.22 -8.55
CA PHE A 180 -1.16 6.86 -8.04
C PHE A 180 0.21 6.47 -7.46
N ASP A 181 0.15 5.66 -6.40
CA ASP A 181 1.26 4.90 -5.85
C ASP A 181 0.71 3.52 -5.48
N LEU A 182 1.08 2.52 -6.29
CA LEU A 182 0.44 1.21 -6.32
C LEU A 182 1.47 0.10 -6.40
N VAL A 183 1.19 -1.00 -5.70
CA VAL A 183 1.88 -2.27 -5.93
C VAL A 183 1.31 -2.95 -7.17
N TYR A 184 2.16 -3.21 -8.17
CA TYR A 184 1.76 -3.83 -9.41
C TYR A 184 2.02 -5.35 -9.44
N LYS A 185 1.24 -6.07 -10.23
CA LYS A 185 1.44 -7.51 -10.50
C LYS A 185 2.03 -7.73 -11.89
N THR A 186 2.70 -8.86 -12.10
CA THR A 186 3.25 -9.24 -13.41
C THR A 186 2.56 -10.48 -13.94
N TYR A 187 2.19 -10.48 -15.22
CA TYR A 187 1.56 -11.59 -15.93
C TYR A 187 2.26 -11.87 -17.27
#